data_AF-A0A7K1D1T8-F1
#
_entry.id   AF-A0A7K1D1T8-F1
#
_cell.length_a   1.000
_cell.length_b   1.000
_cell.length_c   1.000
_cell.angle_alpha   90.00
_cell.angle_beta   90.00
_cell.angle_gamma   90.00
#
_symmetry.space_group_name_H-M   'P 1'
#
loop_
_entity.id
_entity.type
_entity.pdbx_description
1 polymer ?
#
loop_
_entity_poly.entity_id
_entity_poly.type
_entity_poly.pdbx_seq_one_letter_code
_entity_poly.pdbx_strand_id
1 'polypeptide(L)'
;MSWLTSLPVWAILFLSLLVVGSVSSASYLLLHKKTGEHRERTGMAAAAYMTALGSLFAILTGFLINSEYATLRQAQSLVGKEAAAASRLAWATEALPSVDTALVQQRLGVYLSDSEQSDFKAFGTDKAQNAQTSPGFGSLRELQSVSFTIASRSYVASATSNAMEASMADLTDARRELLSIADSEMPIELLLLSAIAGFALIINALFVSLRSGGNTVYVAVGIILIVALDLALIVGISAPFRGPFVVDAGPVQTMATEVQSGVYLPWVGPSRVIESSAKTCTADASSCVRIAPDEPIQLAALLRIGKDADASGLDDLRGFQLAIDYLDGKFDGEDGRLLGHDVAHWEVDDECSPEGG
;
A
#
# COMPACT_ATOMS: atom_id res chain seq x y z
N MET A 1 13.27 9.19 18.17
CA MET A 1 11.93 8.65 18.51
C MET A 1 11.71 7.23 17.98
N SER A 2 12.43 6.82 16.94
CA SER A 2 12.29 5.55 16.25
C SER A 2 12.13 4.27 17.09
N TRP A 3 12.88 4.15 18.20
CA TRP A 3 12.76 2.97 19.08
C TRP A 3 11.38 2.87 19.75
N LEU A 4 10.83 3.99 20.21
CA LEU A 4 9.51 4.03 20.88
C LEU A 4 8.37 3.69 19.91
N THR A 5 8.45 4.15 18.67
CA THR A 5 7.42 3.91 17.65
C THR A 5 7.49 2.53 17.02
N SER A 6 8.61 1.81 17.19
CA SER A 6 8.76 0.42 16.73
C SER A 6 8.10 -0.61 17.66
N LEU A 7 7.67 -0.20 18.86
CA LEU A 7 7.06 -1.08 19.85
C LEU A 7 5.60 -1.40 19.46
N PRO A 8 5.10 -2.61 19.80
CA PRO A 8 3.69 -2.94 19.60
C PRO A 8 2.78 -2.09 20.50
N VAL A 9 1.51 -1.91 20.11
CA VAL A 9 0.51 -1.07 20.84
C VAL A 9 0.56 -1.31 22.35
N TRP A 10 0.52 -2.58 22.74
CA TRP A 10 0.44 -2.98 24.14
C TRP A 10 1.68 -2.56 24.92
N ALA A 11 2.86 -2.57 24.30
CA ALA A 11 4.10 -2.14 24.93
C ALA A 11 4.14 -0.62 25.07
N ILE A 12 3.68 0.13 24.06
CA ILE A 12 3.56 1.60 24.13
C ILE A 12 2.56 1.99 25.24
N LEU A 13 1.40 1.34 25.29
CA LEU A 13 0.40 1.55 26.34
C LEU A 13 0.95 1.23 27.73
N PHE A 14 1.64 0.09 27.88
CA PHE A 14 2.21 -0.29 29.17
C PHE A 14 3.31 0.67 29.60
N LEU A 15 4.16 1.10 28.68
CA LEU A 15 5.24 2.05 28.95
C LEU A 15 4.68 3.43 29.30
N SER A 16 3.65 3.91 28.59
CA SER A 16 3.00 5.19 28.93
C SER A 16 2.34 5.12 30.30
N LEU A 17 1.62 4.05 30.61
CA LEU A 17 1.02 3.83 31.93
C LEU A 17 2.07 3.75 33.04
N LEU A 18 3.19 3.07 32.79
CA LEU A 18 4.28 2.94 33.75
C LEU A 18 4.95 4.29 33.99
N VAL A 19 5.29 5.03 32.94
CA VAL A 19 5.92 6.36 33.06
C VAL A 19 4.99 7.34 33.74
N VAL A 20 3.76 7.47 33.25
CA VAL A 20 2.77 8.40 33.82
C VAL A 20 2.41 8.01 35.24
N GLY A 21 2.20 6.71 35.51
CA GLY A 21 1.95 6.18 36.84
C GLY A 21 3.10 6.45 37.81
N SER A 22 4.34 6.22 37.39
CA SER A 22 5.54 6.47 38.23
C SER A 22 5.69 7.95 38.58
N VAL A 23 5.54 8.84 37.60
CA VAL A 23 5.58 10.30 37.81
C VAL A 23 4.43 10.73 38.73
N SER A 24 3.24 10.16 38.54
CA SER A 24 2.06 10.45 39.37
C SER A 24 2.26 9.99 40.81
N SER A 25 2.77 8.77 41.03
CA SER A 25 3.06 8.23 42.36
C SER A 25 4.16 9.03 43.07
N ALA A 26 5.25 9.37 42.36
CA ALA A 26 6.31 10.22 42.91
C ALA A 26 5.77 11.61 43.29
N SER A 27 4.95 12.22 42.42
CA SER A 27 4.31 13.51 42.68
C SER A 27 3.38 13.42 43.89
N TYR A 28 2.54 12.38 43.97
CA TYR A 28 1.66 12.15 45.11
C TYR A 28 2.42 12.03 46.42
N LEU A 29 3.50 11.24 46.47
CA LEU A 29 4.33 11.07 47.67
C LEU A 29 5.01 12.39 48.09
N LEU A 30 5.55 13.13 47.13
CA LEU A 30 6.18 14.43 47.38
C LEU A 30 5.17 15.44 47.91
N LEU A 31 3.99 15.53 47.28
CA LEU A 31 2.92 16.40 47.72
C LEU A 31 2.40 16.02 49.10
N HIS A 32 2.16 14.74 49.35
CA HIS A 32 1.69 14.24 50.63
C HIS A 32 2.67 14.58 51.77
N LYS A 33 3.98 14.44 51.51
CA LYS A 33 5.03 14.79 52.47
C LYS A 33 5.14 16.31 52.73
N LYS A 34 4.91 17.15 51.72
CA LYS A 34 5.14 18.61 51.81
C LYS A 34 3.91 19.44 52.22
N THR A 35 2.69 18.97 51.98
CA THR A 35 1.51 19.86 51.99
C THR A 35 0.92 20.19 53.37
N GLY A 36 1.29 19.49 54.45
CA GLY A 36 1.04 19.90 55.85
C GLY A 36 -0.24 20.72 56.15
N GLU A 37 -0.10 21.82 56.88
CA GLU A 37 -1.16 22.76 57.29
C GLU A 37 -1.78 23.59 56.15
N HIS A 38 -1.19 23.61 54.95
CA HIS A 38 -1.59 24.53 53.86
C HIS A 38 -2.47 23.87 52.79
N ARG A 39 -2.89 22.61 52.99
CA ARG A 39 -3.66 21.79 52.01
C ARG A 39 -4.91 22.48 51.47
N GLU A 40 -5.63 23.21 52.33
CA GLU A 40 -6.91 23.81 51.98
C GLU A 40 -6.76 24.98 51.00
N ARG A 41 -5.75 25.85 51.22
CA ARG A 41 -5.47 27.01 50.37
C ARG A 41 -4.89 26.62 49.01
N THR A 42 -4.00 25.62 48.98
CA THR A 42 -3.43 25.10 47.73
C THR A 42 -4.46 24.34 46.89
N GLY A 43 -5.38 23.59 47.53
CA GLY A 43 -6.43 22.87 46.82
C GLY A 43 -7.53 23.77 46.24
N MET A 44 -7.75 24.96 46.80
CA MET A 44 -8.64 25.98 46.20
C MET A 44 -8.07 26.55 44.91
N ALA A 45 -6.78 26.92 44.92
CA ALA A 45 -6.10 27.39 43.72
C ALA A 45 -6.07 26.30 42.64
N ALA A 46 -5.77 25.05 43.01
CA ALA A 46 -5.75 23.93 42.07
C ALA A 46 -7.11 23.67 41.39
N ALA A 47 -8.21 23.76 42.16
CA ALA A 47 -9.55 23.62 41.60
C ALA A 47 -9.86 24.71 40.54
N ALA A 48 -9.38 25.94 40.76
CA ALA A 48 -9.57 27.04 39.80
C ALA A 48 -8.79 26.83 38.48
N TYR A 49 -7.62 26.20 38.54
CA TYR A 49 -6.80 25.91 37.35
C TYR A 49 -7.18 24.63 36.61
N MET A 50 -8.03 23.77 37.19
CA MET A 50 -8.37 22.46 36.62
C MET A 50 -8.97 22.58 35.21
N THR A 51 -9.90 23.51 35.02
CA THR A 51 -10.51 23.75 33.70
C THR A 51 -9.50 24.29 32.70
N ALA A 52 -8.62 25.20 33.10
CA ALA A 52 -7.64 25.82 32.21
C ALA A 52 -6.54 24.84 31.77
N LEU A 53 -6.02 24.03 32.70
CA LEU A 53 -5.04 22.99 32.36
C LEU A 53 -5.66 21.86 31.55
N GLY A 54 -6.89 21.46 31.90
CA GLY A 54 -7.63 20.44 31.17
C GLY A 54 -7.92 20.86 29.73
N SER A 55 -8.37 22.10 29.51
CA SER A 55 -8.63 22.60 28.16
C SER A 55 -7.35 22.77 27.34
N LEU A 56 -6.25 23.27 27.94
CA LEU A 56 -4.97 23.39 27.27
C LEU A 56 -4.43 22.02 26.82
N PHE A 57 -4.46 21.03 27.72
CA PHE A 57 -4.04 19.66 27.39
C PHE A 57 -4.92 19.08 26.29
N ALA A 58 -6.25 19.18 26.41
CA ALA A 58 -7.18 18.66 25.40
C ALA A 58 -6.96 19.29 24.01
N ILE A 59 -6.74 20.61 23.94
CA ILE A 59 -6.47 21.32 22.68
C ILE A 59 -5.15 20.86 22.05
N LEU A 60 -4.07 20.78 22.83
CA LEU A 60 -2.77 20.35 22.34
C LEU A 60 -2.79 18.90 21.86
N THR A 61 -3.37 18.01 22.65
CA THR A 61 -3.54 16.59 22.31
C THR A 61 -4.40 16.42 21.06
N GLY A 62 -5.53 17.11 20.98
CA GLY A 62 -6.40 17.07 19.80
C GLY A 62 -5.71 17.56 18.53
N PHE A 63 -4.96 18.66 18.61
CA PHE A 63 -4.15 19.17 17.49
C PHE A 63 -3.11 18.15 17.03
N LEU A 64 -2.37 17.56 17.98
CA LEU A 64 -1.29 16.62 17.68
C LEU A 64 -1.82 15.34 17.04
N ILE A 65 -2.89 14.75 17.59
CA ILE A 65 -3.55 13.58 17.01
C ILE A 65 -4.05 13.88 15.59
N ASN A 66 -4.70 15.03 15.39
CA ASN A 66 -5.23 15.39 14.08
C ASN A 66 -4.11 15.61 13.03
N SER A 67 -2.98 16.21 13.44
CA SER A 67 -1.82 16.44 12.57
C SER A 67 -1.19 15.11 12.13
N GLU A 68 -0.93 14.19 13.06
CA GLU A 68 -0.34 12.89 12.73
C GLU A 68 -1.30 12.01 11.91
N TYR A 69 -2.58 12.02 12.26
CA TYR A 69 -3.59 11.29 11.51
C TYR A 69 -3.76 11.84 10.09
N ALA A 70 -3.60 13.15 9.88
CA ALA A 70 -3.57 13.74 8.55
C ALA A 70 -2.36 13.23 7.74
N THR A 71 -1.18 13.16 8.36
CA THR A 71 0.04 12.61 7.73
C THR A 71 -0.12 11.15 7.34
N LEU A 72 -0.70 10.31 8.22
CA LEU A 72 -1.02 8.91 7.91
C LEU A 72 -1.98 8.80 6.71
N ARG A 73 -3.05 9.60 6.69
CA ARG A 73 -3.99 9.62 5.55
C ARG A 73 -3.36 10.10 4.26
N GLN A 74 -2.44 11.07 4.32
CA GLN A 74 -1.70 11.53 3.16
C GLN A 74 -0.81 10.41 2.59
N ALA A 75 -0.08 9.71 3.46
CA ALA A 75 0.73 8.56 3.07
C ALA A 75 -0.13 7.45 2.43
N GLN A 76 -1.28 7.13 3.02
CA GLN A 76 -2.24 6.17 2.45
C GLN A 76 -2.76 6.62 1.08
N SER A 77 -3.06 7.91 0.92
CA SER A 77 -3.50 8.46 -0.36
C SER A 77 -2.43 8.34 -1.44
N LEU A 78 -1.15 8.45 -1.09
CA LEU A 78 -0.05 8.31 -2.03
C LEU A 78 0.14 6.87 -2.49
N VAL A 79 -0.02 5.89 -1.60
CA VAL A 79 -0.06 4.46 -2.01
C VAL A 79 -1.21 4.20 -2.98
N GLY A 80 -2.37 4.80 -2.74
CA GLY A 80 -3.50 4.74 -3.69
C GLY A 80 -3.18 5.39 -5.04
N LYS A 81 -2.52 6.56 -5.05
CA LYS A 81 -2.08 7.23 -6.28
C LYS A 81 -1.07 6.41 -7.06
N GLU A 82 -0.15 5.75 -6.35
CA GLU A 82 0.84 4.87 -6.96
C GLU A 82 0.18 3.67 -7.64
N ALA A 83 -0.73 2.98 -6.95
CA ALA A 83 -1.49 1.87 -7.54
C ALA A 83 -2.30 2.34 -8.78
N ALA A 84 -2.91 3.52 -8.72
CA ALA A 84 -3.62 4.10 -9.85
C ALA A 84 -2.69 4.44 -11.03
N ALA A 85 -1.49 4.97 -10.76
CA ALA A 85 -0.50 5.27 -11.78
C ALA A 85 0.05 3.99 -12.43
N ALA A 86 0.28 2.94 -11.64
CA ALA A 86 0.63 1.61 -12.15
C ALA A 86 -0.45 1.03 -13.06
N SER A 87 -1.73 1.15 -12.68
CA SER A 87 -2.86 0.74 -13.51
C SER A 87 -2.90 1.50 -14.84
N ARG A 88 -2.72 2.83 -14.81
CA ARG A 88 -2.66 3.65 -16.03
C ARG A 88 -1.50 3.28 -16.92
N LEU A 89 -0.33 2.99 -16.36
CA LEU A 89 0.82 2.53 -17.13
C LEU A 89 0.52 1.20 -17.81
N ALA A 90 -0.04 0.23 -17.08
CA ALA A 90 -0.40 -1.07 -17.64
C ALA A 90 -1.40 -0.92 -18.81
N TRP A 91 -2.44 -0.09 -18.63
CA TRP A 91 -3.41 0.17 -19.69
C TRP A 91 -2.80 0.90 -20.90
N ALA A 92 -1.93 1.90 -20.66
CA ALA A 92 -1.26 2.62 -21.74
C ALA A 92 -0.38 1.69 -22.60
N THR A 93 0.17 0.63 -22.00
CA THR A 93 1.00 -0.34 -22.72
C THR A 93 0.21 -1.28 -23.63
N GLU A 94 -1.12 -1.41 -23.48
CA GLU A 94 -1.93 -2.29 -24.34
C GLU A 94 -1.91 -1.89 -25.82
N ALA A 95 -1.62 -0.62 -26.13
CA ALA A 95 -1.49 -0.14 -27.50
C ALA A 95 -0.14 -0.50 -28.16
N LEU A 96 0.76 -1.17 -27.44
CA LEU A 96 2.07 -1.60 -27.93
C LEU A 96 2.00 -3.01 -28.53
N PRO A 97 2.99 -3.41 -29.35
CA PRO A 97 3.18 -4.80 -29.73
C PRO A 97 3.31 -5.71 -28.50
N SER A 98 2.78 -6.93 -28.60
CA SER A 98 2.68 -7.91 -27.51
C SER A 98 3.98 -8.11 -26.72
N VAL A 99 5.12 -8.15 -27.41
CA VAL A 99 6.46 -8.30 -26.82
C VAL A 99 6.81 -7.14 -25.86
N ASP A 100 6.52 -5.90 -26.25
CA ASP A 100 6.84 -4.73 -25.44
C ASP A 100 5.82 -4.52 -24.32
N THR A 101 4.55 -4.81 -24.58
CA THR A 101 3.49 -4.85 -23.57
C THR A 101 3.89 -5.81 -22.45
N ALA A 102 4.25 -7.04 -22.79
CA ALA A 102 4.67 -8.06 -21.83
C ALA A 102 5.91 -7.61 -21.06
N LEU A 103 6.90 -6.99 -21.72
CA LEU A 103 8.12 -6.54 -21.07
C LEU A 103 7.86 -5.43 -20.03
N VAL A 104 7.08 -4.40 -20.37
CA VAL A 104 6.75 -3.32 -19.42
C VAL A 104 5.91 -3.86 -18.27
N GLN A 105 4.89 -4.67 -18.56
CA GLN A 105 4.00 -5.25 -17.54
C GLN A 105 4.75 -6.20 -16.61
N GLN A 106 5.67 -7.02 -17.12
CA GLN A 106 6.54 -7.86 -16.30
C GLN A 106 7.40 -7.01 -15.36
N ARG A 107 8.02 -5.94 -15.86
CA ARG A 107 8.84 -5.03 -15.03
C ARG A 107 8.01 -4.27 -14.01
N LEU A 108 6.79 -3.89 -14.37
CA LEU A 108 5.84 -3.28 -13.44
C LEU A 108 5.46 -4.25 -12.32
N GLY A 109 5.17 -5.52 -12.65
CA GLY A 109 4.88 -6.55 -11.66
C GLY A 109 6.03 -6.82 -10.70
N VAL A 110 7.28 -6.86 -11.20
CA VAL A 110 8.50 -6.96 -10.38
C VAL A 110 8.61 -5.76 -9.45
N TYR A 111 8.45 -4.54 -9.98
CA TYR A 111 8.49 -3.32 -9.17
C TYR A 111 7.47 -3.32 -8.03
N LEU A 112 6.19 -3.63 -8.33
CA LEU A 112 5.13 -3.61 -7.32
C LEU A 112 5.39 -4.67 -6.22
N SER A 113 5.92 -5.83 -6.60
CA SER A 113 6.28 -6.89 -5.66
C SER A 113 7.49 -6.53 -4.79
N ASP A 114 8.58 -6.06 -5.41
CA ASP A 114 9.78 -5.64 -4.69
C ASP A 114 9.49 -4.48 -3.75
N SER A 115 8.66 -3.54 -4.19
CA SER A 115 8.24 -2.43 -3.37
C SER A 115 7.50 -2.89 -2.12
N GLU A 116 6.54 -3.82 -2.26
CA GLU A 116 5.75 -4.31 -1.13
C GLU A 116 6.66 -4.98 -0.10
N GLN A 117 7.56 -5.85 -0.56
CA GLN A 117 8.42 -6.65 0.29
C GLN A 117 9.57 -5.86 0.94
N SER A 118 10.05 -4.80 0.28
CA SER A 118 11.29 -4.11 0.69
C SER A 118 11.11 -2.64 1.05
N ASP A 119 10.38 -1.84 0.26
CA ASP A 119 10.35 -0.38 0.43
C ASP A 119 9.56 0.03 1.68
N PHE A 120 8.35 -0.52 1.85
CA PHE A 120 7.51 -0.21 3.02
C PHE A 120 8.21 -0.57 4.32
N LYS A 121 8.94 -1.69 4.34
CA LYS A 121 9.77 -2.09 5.47
C LYS A 121 10.95 -1.12 5.68
N ALA A 122 11.59 -0.65 4.61
CA ALA A 122 12.71 0.28 4.67
C ALA A 122 12.30 1.69 5.13
N PHE A 123 11.12 2.19 4.73
CA PHE A 123 10.49 3.40 5.30
C PHE A 123 10.28 3.25 6.81
N GLY A 124 10.06 2.01 7.25
CA GLY A 124 10.02 1.60 8.64
C GLY A 124 11.36 1.56 9.39
N THR A 125 12.48 2.08 8.85
CA THR A 125 13.81 2.07 9.52
C THR A 125 14.41 3.45 9.74
N ASP A 126 15.22 3.64 10.79
CA ASP A 126 15.71 4.94 11.33
C ASP A 126 16.37 5.88 10.32
N LYS A 127 16.64 5.39 9.11
CA LYS A 127 17.07 6.17 7.97
C LYS A 127 16.17 5.82 6.79
N ALA A 128 15.00 6.45 6.69
CA ALA A 128 14.07 6.24 5.58
C ALA A 128 14.76 6.47 4.23
N GLN A 129 15.73 7.40 4.16
CA GLN A 129 16.57 7.63 2.98
C GLN A 129 17.32 6.40 2.48
N ASN A 130 17.65 5.44 3.34
CA ASN A 130 18.27 4.18 2.92
C ASN A 130 17.33 3.34 2.04
N ALA A 131 16.01 3.59 2.09
CA ALA A 131 15.05 2.97 1.18
C ALA A 131 15.38 3.25 -0.29
N GLN A 132 16.09 4.33 -0.63
CA GLN A 132 16.53 4.57 -2.02
C GLN A 132 17.44 3.46 -2.58
N THR A 133 18.04 2.65 -1.70
CA THR A 133 18.88 1.50 -2.06
C THR A 133 18.16 0.16 -1.98
N SER A 134 16.85 0.15 -1.70
CA SER A 134 16.05 -1.07 -1.67
C SER A 134 15.88 -1.68 -3.06
N PRO A 135 15.54 -2.98 -3.13
CA PRO A 135 15.08 -3.62 -4.35
C PRO A 135 13.97 -2.85 -5.08
N GLY A 136 12.95 -2.33 -4.39
CA GLY A 136 11.83 -1.63 -5.03
C GLY A 136 12.23 -0.33 -5.74
N PHE A 137 13.11 0.49 -5.15
CA PHE A 137 13.68 1.65 -5.86
C PHE A 137 14.62 1.23 -7.02
N GLY A 138 15.26 0.06 -6.90
CA GLY A 138 16.05 -0.55 -7.96
C GLY A 138 15.18 -0.92 -9.17
N SER A 139 14.11 -1.68 -8.95
CA SER A 139 13.18 -2.12 -9.99
C SER A 139 12.33 -0.98 -10.55
N LEU A 140 12.03 0.07 -9.77
CA LEU A 140 11.43 1.30 -10.28
C LEU A 140 12.33 1.98 -11.32
N ARG A 141 13.63 2.07 -11.04
CA ARG A 141 14.61 2.68 -11.95
C ARG A 141 14.73 1.87 -13.25
N GLU A 142 14.71 0.55 -13.14
CA GLU A 142 14.70 -0.34 -14.30
C GLU A 142 13.42 -0.19 -15.12
N LEU A 143 12.25 -0.21 -14.48
CA LEU A 143 10.95 0.02 -15.10
C LEU A 143 10.93 1.36 -15.85
N GLN A 144 11.37 2.44 -15.20
CA GLN A 144 11.45 3.76 -15.83
C GLN A 144 12.33 3.75 -17.08
N SER A 145 13.50 3.11 -17.00
CA SER A 145 14.42 3.00 -18.14
C SER A 145 13.79 2.23 -19.30
N VAL A 146 13.14 1.10 -19.02
CA VAL A 146 12.47 0.26 -20.03
C VAL A 146 11.30 1.00 -20.66
N SER A 147 10.43 1.61 -19.86
CA SER A 147 9.26 2.37 -20.31
C SER A 147 9.66 3.52 -21.23
N PHE A 148 10.66 4.33 -20.87
CA PHE A 148 11.12 5.44 -21.73
C PHE A 148 11.82 4.95 -23.00
N THR A 149 12.58 3.86 -22.92
CA THR A 149 13.22 3.27 -24.11
C THR A 149 12.16 2.82 -25.11
N ILE A 150 11.11 2.13 -24.66
CA ILE A 150 10.02 1.68 -25.52
C ILE A 150 9.20 2.86 -26.04
N ALA A 151 8.85 3.82 -25.18
CA ALA A 151 8.09 5.01 -25.56
C ALA A 151 8.79 5.83 -26.67
N SER A 152 10.12 5.83 -26.71
CA SER A 152 10.91 6.53 -27.73
C SER A 152 10.99 5.84 -29.09
N ARG A 153 10.45 4.62 -29.25
CA ARG A 153 10.53 3.86 -30.49
C ARG A 153 9.62 4.45 -31.57
N SER A 154 10.04 4.36 -32.82
CA SER A 154 9.39 5.05 -33.95
C SER A 154 7.97 4.59 -34.27
N TYR A 155 7.57 3.37 -33.88
CA TYR A 155 6.21 2.87 -34.09
C TYR A 155 5.23 3.28 -32.98
N VAL A 156 5.71 3.84 -31.87
CA VAL A 156 4.86 4.24 -30.75
C VAL A 156 4.21 5.58 -31.06
N ALA A 157 2.88 5.62 -31.03
CA ALA A 157 2.14 6.86 -31.20
C ALA A 157 2.48 7.86 -30.08
N SER A 158 2.55 9.15 -30.40
CA SER A 158 2.88 10.20 -29.41
C SER A 158 1.90 10.22 -28.22
N ALA A 159 0.64 9.87 -28.44
CA ALA A 159 -0.34 9.74 -27.37
C ALA A 159 0.04 8.64 -26.35
N THR A 160 0.48 7.48 -26.84
CA THR A 160 0.94 6.35 -26.01
C THR A 160 2.23 6.70 -25.27
N SER A 161 3.22 7.30 -25.95
CA SER A 161 4.46 7.79 -25.32
C SER A 161 4.17 8.75 -24.17
N ASN A 162 3.34 9.77 -24.43
CA ASN A 162 2.96 10.76 -23.41
C ASN A 162 2.22 10.12 -22.22
N ALA A 163 1.34 9.14 -22.48
CA ALA A 163 0.60 8.44 -21.42
C ALA A 163 1.53 7.58 -20.55
N MET A 164 2.49 6.88 -21.15
CA MET A 164 3.51 6.13 -20.43
C MET A 164 4.40 7.06 -19.60
N GLU A 165 4.84 8.18 -20.20
CA GLU A 165 5.69 9.15 -19.53
C GLU A 165 5.00 9.80 -18.32
N ALA A 166 3.74 10.22 -18.49
CA ALA A 166 2.94 10.78 -17.41
C ALA A 166 2.71 9.77 -16.29
N SER A 167 2.41 8.51 -16.62
CA SER A 167 2.18 7.46 -15.62
C SER A 167 3.47 7.12 -14.85
N MET A 168 4.62 7.12 -15.52
CA MET A 168 5.93 6.97 -14.87
C MET A 168 6.28 8.16 -13.97
N ALA A 169 5.98 9.39 -14.41
CA ALA A 169 6.16 10.58 -13.59
C ALA A 169 5.31 10.49 -12.31
N ASP A 170 4.01 10.18 -12.44
CA ASP A 170 3.09 9.98 -11.33
C ASP A 170 3.60 8.91 -10.33
N LEU A 171 4.12 7.78 -10.82
CA LEU A 171 4.73 6.73 -9.98
C LEU A 171 5.93 7.25 -9.20
N THR A 172 6.86 7.92 -9.88
CA THR A 172 8.09 8.43 -9.24
C THR A 172 7.82 9.57 -8.26
N ASP A 173 6.82 10.41 -8.55
CA ASP A 173 6.41 11.51 -7.68
C ASP A 173 5.72 10.99 -6.42
N ALA A 174 4.80 10.03 -6.54
CA ALA A 174 4.20 9.37 -5.39
C ALA A 174 5.26 8.74 -4.48
N ARG A 175 6.28 8.09 -5.07
CA ARG A 175 7.39 7.47 -4.34
C ARG A 175 8.29 8.47 -3.63
N ARG A 176 8.60 9.59 -4.28
CA ARG A 176 9.38 10.67 -3.66
C ARG A 176 8.64 11.31 -2.49
N GLU A 177 7.33 11.52 -2.63
CA GLU A 177 6.51 12.08 -1.56
C GLU A 177 6.36 11.11 -0.39
N LEU A 178 6.16 9.81 -0.67
CA LEU A 178 6.18 8.75 0.37
C LEU A 178 7.50 8.73 1.13
N LEU A 179 8.63 8.81 0.41
CA LEU A 179 9.95 8.86 1.04
C LEU A 179 10.12 10.13 1.90
N SER A 180 9.65 11.28 1.44
CA SER A 180 9.67 12.53 2.21
C SER A 180 8.83 12.44 3.49
N ILE A 181 7.67 11.80 3.43
CA ILE A 181 6.83 11.55 4.61
C ILE A 181 7.50 10.55 5.54
N ALA A 182 8.14 9.51 5.00
CA ALA A 182 8.88 8.52 5.80
C ALA A 182 10.08 9.12 6.55
N ASP A 183 10.70 10.15 5.98
CA ASP A 183 11.80 10.92 6.60
C ASP A 183 11.30 12.02 7.54
N SER A 184 10.00 12.33 7.51
CA SER A 184 9.41 13.36 8.37
C SER A 184 9.18 12.80 9.77
N GLU A 185 9.88 13.33 10.76
CA GLU A 185 9.65 13.01 12.17
C GLU A 185 8.76 14.06 12.83
N MET A 186 7.89 13.62 13.75
CA MET A 186 7.17 14.55 14.64
C MET A 186 8.18 15.40 15.43
N PRO A 187 8.05 16.73 15.45
CA PRO A 187 8.86 17.60 16.31
C PRO A 187 8.72 17.19 17.77
N ILE A 188 9.82 16.75 18.38
CA ILE A 188 9.83 16.26 19.77
C ILE A 188 9.39 17.35 20.75
N GLU A 189 9.55 18.61 20.38
CA GLU A 189 9.13 19.78 21.13
C GLU A 189 7.61 19.79 21.36
N LEU A 190 6.82 19.40 20.35
CA LEU A 190 5.36 19.34 20.45
C LEU A 190 4.89 18.20 21.35
N LEU A 191 5.54 17.03 21.24
CA LEU A 191 5.28 15.90 22.13
C LEU A 191 5.62 16.26 23.58
N LEU A 192 6.78 16.88 23.82
CA LEU A 192 7.21 17.31 25.15
C LEU A 192 6.26 18.38 25.72
N LEU A 193 5.81 19.33 24.91
CA LEU A 193 4.85 20.34 25.34
C LEU A 193 3.52 19.68 25.79
N SER A 194 2.99 18.73 25.01
CA SER A 194 1.78 17.98 25.38
C SER A 194 2.00 17.15 26.65
N ALA A 195 3.14 16.47 26.77
CA ALA A 195 3.48 15.69 27.95
C ALA A 195 3.57 16.56 29.22
N ILE A 196 4.23 17.72 29.13
CA ILE A 196 4.33 18.69 30.24
C ILE A 196 2.94 19.19 30.65
N ALA A 197 2.06 19.52 29.69
CA ALA A 197 0.69 19.93 29.98
C ALA A 197 -0.10 18.81 30.67
N GLY A 198 0.03 17.56 30.21
CA GLY A 198 -0.58 16.38 30.84
C GLY A 198 -0.09 16.15 32.27
N PHE A 199 1.22 16.25 32.52
CA PHE A 199 1.77 16.15 33.88
C PHE A 199 1.32 17.29 34.79
N ALA A 200 1.24 18.53 34.27
CA ALA A 200 0.70 19.66 35.04
C ALA A 200 -0.76 19.43 35.44
N LEU A 201 -1.58 18.89 34.53
CA LEU A 201 -2.97 18.51 34.80
C LEU A 201 -3.07 17.42 35.89
N ILE A 202 -2.23 16.38 35.81
CA ILE A 202 -2.16 15.32 36.82
C ILE A 202 -1.79 15.88 38.19
N ILE A 203 -0.71 16.66 38.27
CA ILE A 203 -0.27 17.26 39.53
C ILE A 203 -1.38 18.12 40.15
N ASN A 204 -2.07 18.91 39.32
CA ASN A 204 -3.20 19.71 39.74
C ASN A 204 -4.37 18.87 40.27
N ALA A 205 -4.71 17.77 39.58
CA ALA A 205 -5.74 16.83 40.02
C ALA A 205 -5.36 16.15 41.36
N LEU A 206 -4.09 15.81 41.57
CA LEU A 206 -3.60 15.25 42.83
C LEU A 206 -3.74 16.23 43.99
N PHE A 207 -3.48 17.53 43.77
CA PHE A 207 -3.74 18.57 44.78
C PHE A 207 -5.21 18.63 45.19
N VAL A 208 -6.13 18.57 44.22
CA VAL A 208 -7.57 18.54 44.48
C VAL A 208 -7.96 17.26 45.24
N SER A 209 -7.39 16.12 44.86
CA SER A 209 -7.64 14.84 45.51
C SER A 209 -7.18 14.81 46.98
N LEU A 210 -6.02 15.40 47.28
CA LEU A 210 -5.47 15.49 48.63
C LEU A 210 -6.29 16.40 49.56
N ARG A 211 -7.12 17.30 49.02
CA ARG A 211 -8.03 18.20 49.75
C ARG A 211 -9.37 17.55 50.05
N SER A 212 -10.00 16.94 49.03
CA SER A 212 -11.44 16.60 49.06
C SER A 212 -11.74 15.20 49.61
N GLY A 213 -10.71 14.46 50.06
CA GLY A 213 -10.85 13.10 50.60
C GLY A 213 -11.01 12.01 49.54
N GLY A 214 -11.30 10.79 49.99
CA GLY A 214 -11.22 9.56 49.19
C GLY A 214 -12.03 9.55 47.89
N ASN A 215 -13.19 10.21 47.84
CA ASN A 215 -14.06 10.18 46.65
C ASN A 215 -13.46 10.90 45.43
N THR A 216 -12.57 11.87 45.63
CA THR A 216 -11.89 12.56 44.52
C THR A 216 -10.65 11.84 43.99
N VAL A 217 -10.22 10.75 44.65
CA VAL A 217 -9.13 9.89 44.17
C VAL A 217 -9.50 9.24 42.84
N TYR A 218 -10.75 8.82 42.66
CA TYR A 218 -11.21 8.22 41.40
C TYR A 218 -11.10 9.19 40.22
N VAL A 219 -11.35 10.49 40.45
CA VAL A 219 -11.20 11.53 39.42
C VAL A 219 -9.74 11.69 39.02
N ALA A 220 -8.83 11.73 39.99
CA ALA A 220 -7.39 11.82 39.72
C ALA A 220 -6.87 10.60 38.96
N VAL A 221 -7.29 9.38 39.36
CA VAL A 221 -6.94 8.15 38.64
C VAL A 221 -7.48 8.17 37.20
N GLY A 222 -8.72 8.63 36.99
CA GLY A 222 -9.30 8.79 35.66
C GLY A 222 -8.47 9.71 34.76
N ILE A 223 -8.03 10.86 35.29
CA ILE A 223 -7.18 11.81 34.56
C ILE A 223 -5.81 11.19 34.21
N ILE A 224 -5.19 10.49 35.16
CA ILE A 224 -3.91 9.79 34.93
C ILE A 224 -4.04 8.78 33.79
N LEU A 225 -5.13 7.99 33.78
CA LEU A 225 -5.39 7.02 32.72
C LEU A 225 -5.59 7.70 31.37
N ILE A 226 -6.42 8.75 31.31
CA ILE A 226 -6.68 9.49 30.06
C ILE A 226 -5.39 10.08 29.50
N VAL A 227 -4.58 10.76 30.32
CA VAL A 227 -3.30 11.33 29.88
C VAL A 227 -2.34 10.25 29.38
N ALA A 228 -2.27 9.09 30.05
CA ALA A 228 -1.44 7.98 29.60
C ALA A 228 -1.90 7.37 28.27
N LEU A 229 -3.22 7.26 28.08
CA LEU A 229 -3.82 6.77 26.83
C LEU A 229 -3.61 7.76 25.67
N ASP A 230 -3.81 9.05 25.91
CA ASP A 230 -3.61 10.11 24.92
C ASP A 230 -2.14 10.16 24.46
N LEU A 231 -1.19 10.11 25.40
CA LEU A 231 0.24 10.06 25.07
C LEU A 231 0.62 8.78 24.32
N ALA A 232 0.05 7.63 24.69
CA ALA A 232 0.27 6.39 23.94
C ALA A 232 -0.29 6.47 22.52
N LEU A 233 -1.48 7.06 22.35
CA LEU A 233 -2.11 7.23 21.05
C LEU A 233 -1.29 8.16 20.15
N ILE A 234 -0.83 9.29 20.68
CA ILE A 234 0.05 10.24 19.98
C ILE A 234 1.30 9.50 19.45
N VAL A 235 2.01 8.78 20.33
CA VAL A 235 3.21 8.02 19.94
C VAL A 235 2.87 6.93 18.93
N GLY A 236 1.73 6.24 19.10
CA GLY A 236 1.29 5.18 18.20
C GLY A 236 0.97 5.62 16.77
N ILE A 237 0.53 6.86 16.57
CA ILE A 237 0.20 7.41 15.23
C ILE A 237 1.41 8.13 14.59
N SER A 238 2.38 8.56 15.39
CA SER A 238 3.52 9.40 14.95
C SER A 238 4.49 8.78 13.92
N ALA A 239 4.27 7.54 13.49
CA ALA A 239 5.10 6.88 12.50
C ALA A 239 4.20 6.13 11.49
N PRO A 240 3.90 6.72 10.31
CA PRO A 240 2.96 6.11 9.36
C PRO A 240 3.46 4.79 8.74
N PHE A 241 4.75 4.49 8.84
CA PHE A 241 5.36 3.25 8.32
C PHE A 241 5.84 2.31 9.43
N ARG A 242 5.58 2.60 10.72
CA ARG A 242 5.99 1.75 11.85
C ARG A 242 4.94 1.73 12.93
N GLY A 243 5.04 0.71 13.78
CA GLY A 243 4.17 0.59 14.93
C GLY A 243 2.79 0.08 14.51
N PRO A 244 1.72 0.51 15.20
CA PRO A 244 0.43 -0.16 15.08
C PRO A 244 -0.51 0.37 14.01
N PHE A 245 -0.31 1.63 13.61
CA PHE A 245 -1.12 2.29 12.59
C PHE A 245 -0.22 2.54 11.39
N VAL A 246 0.00 1.49 10.60
CA VAL A 246 0.82 1.56 9.39
C VAL A 246 -0.04 1.77 8.16
N VAL A 247 0.56 2.41 7.15
CA VAL A 247 0.01 2.48 5.80
C VAL A 247 -0.22 1.07 5.26
N ASP A 248 -1.41 0.86 4.70
CA ASP A 248 -1.80 -0.39 4.06
C ASP A 248 -1.24 -0.44 2.63
N ALA A 249 -0.38 -1.44 2.37
CA ALA A 249 0.18 -1.74 1.05
C ALA A 249 -0.80 -2.52 0.15
N GLY A 250 -1.99 -2.88 0.65
CA GLY A 250 -3.03 -3.62 -0.05
C GLY A 250 -3.33 -3.13 -1.48
N PRO A 251 -3.47 -1.82 -1.76
CA PRO A 251 -3.67 -1.33 -3.12
C PRO A 251 -2.55 -1.70 -4.10
N VAL A 252 -1.29 -1.64 -3.65
CA VAL A 252 -0.11 -2.01 -4.46
C VAL A 252 -0.04 -3.53 -4.64
N GLN A 253 -0.38 -4.30 -3.60
CA GLN A 253 -0.44 -5.76 -3.67
C GLN A 253 -1.52 -6.25 -4.64
N THR A 254 -2.72 -5.66 -4.59
CA THR A 254 -3.80 -5.95 -5.53
C THR A 254 -3.35 -5.64 -6.95
N MET A 255 -2.75 -4.47 -7.17
CA MET A 255 -2.23 -4.10 -8.49
C MET A 255 -1.14 -5.07 -8.97
N ALA A 256 -0.23 -5.51 -8.11
CA ALA A 256 0.80 -6.50 -8.47
C ALA A 256 0.17 -7.80 -8.98
N THR A 257 -0.92 -8.23 -8.32
CA THR A 257 -1.68 -9.43 -8.70
C THR A 257 -2.41 -9.23 -10.03
N GLU A 258 -3.04 -8.07 -10.22
CA GLU A 258 -3.72 -7.70 -11.47
C GLU A 258 -2.74 -7.68 -12.66
N VAL A 259 -1.57 -7.04 -12.51
CA VAL A 259 -0.53 -7.02 -13.56
C VAL A 259 -0.02 -8.42 -13.89
N GLN A 260 0.22 -9.26 -12.88
CA GLN A 260 0.69 -10.63 -13.11
C GLN A 260 -0.36 -11.53 -13.77
N SER A 261 -1.64 -11.27 -13.52
CA SER A 261 -2.75 -12.02 -14.13
C SER A 261 -3.15 -11.49 -15.51
N GLY A 262 -2.65 -10.32 -15.93
CA GLY A 262 -3.05 -9.67 -17.18
C GLY A 262 -4.49 -9.17 -17.18
N VAL A 263 -5.15 -9.14 -16.02
CA VAL A 263 -6.53 -8.67 -15.85
C VAL A 263 -6.51 -7.32 -15.17
N TYR A 264 -6.61 -6.26 -15.96
CA TYR A 264 -6.61 -4.89 -15.48
C TYR A 264 -8.03 -4.40 -15.24
N LEU A 265 -8.25 -3.72 -14.11
CA LEU A 265 -9.57 -3.14 -13.79
C LEU A 265 -10.70 -4.17 -13.94
N PRO A 266 -10.67 -5.30 -13.20
CA PRO A 266 -11.67 -6.37 -13.33
C PRO A 266 -13.13 -5.90 -13.15
N TRP A 267 -13.34 -4.71 -12.58
CA TRP A 267 -14.64 -4.06 -12.43
C TRP A 267 -15.10 -3.22 -13.64
N VAL A 268 -14.24 -2.97 -14.64
CA VAL A 268 -14.54 -2.16 -15.84
C VAL A 268 -14.89 -3.03 -17.06
N GLY A 269 -14.59 -4.34 -17.02
CA GLY A 269 -15.02 -5.32 -18.02
C GLY A 269 -16.34 -6.03 -17.67
N PRO A 270 -17.00 -6.74 -18.62
CA PRO A 270 -18.13 -7.60 -18.30
C PRO A 270 -17.68 -8.63 -17.26
N SER A 271 -18.38 -8.68 -16.13
CA SER A 271 -17.97 -9.31 -14.86
C SER A 271 -17.83 -10.84 -14.87
N ARG A 272 -17.58 -11.47 -16.02
CA ARG A 272 -17.26 -12.90 -16.10
C ARG A 272 -15.76 -13.08 -15.95
N VAL A 273 -15.34 -13.25 -14.70
CA VAL A 273 -14.14 -14.02 -14.39
C VAL A 273 -14.36 -15.41 -15.04
N ILE A 274 -13.60 -15.75 -16.08
CA ILE A 274 -13.54 -17.13 -16.53
C ILE A 274 -12.76 -17.88 -15.45
N GLU A 275 -13.48 -18.45 -14.48
CA GLU A 275 -12.87 -19.35 -13.52
C GLU A 275 -12.35 -20.58 -14.26
N SER A 276 -11.04 -20.62 -14.52
CA SER A 276 -10.37 -21.81 -15.06
C SER A 276 -10.28 -22.87 -13.94
N SER A 277 -11.40 -23.50 -13.62
CA SER A 277 -11.44 -24.62 -12.70
C SER A 277 -11.94 -25.84 -13.45
N ALA A 278 -11.21 -26.95 -13.38
CA ALA A 278 -11.65 -28.25 -13.89
C ALA A 278 -13.03 -28.68 -13.31
N LYS A 279 -13.49 -28.04 -12.21
CA LYS A 279 -14.81 -28.28 -11.62
C LYS A 279 -15.96 -27.53 -12.30
N THR A 280 -15.68 -26.52 -13.13
CA THR A 280 -16.72 -25.75 -13.83
C THR A 280 -17.48 -26.66 -14.82
N CYS A 281 -16.78 -27.62 -15.45
CA CYS A 281 -17.39 -28.59 -16.37
C CYS A 281 -18.37 -29.57 -15.71
N THR A 282 -18.20 -29.85 -14.41
CA THR A 282 -19.16 -30.66 -13.65
C THR A 282 -20.41 -29.90 -13.24
N ALA A 283 -20.32 -28.56 -13.11
CA ALA A 283 -21.44 -27.71 -12.67
C ALA A 283 -22.27 -27.16 -13.85
N ASP A 284 -21.63 -26.82 -14.97
CA ASP A 284 -22.28 -26.39 -16.20
C ASP A 284 -21.57 -26.96 -17.43
N ALA A 285 -22.10 -28.07 -17.94
CA ALA A 285 -21.49 -28.78 -19.06
C ALA A 285 -21.62 -28.06 -20.41
N SER A 286 -22.33 -26.93 -20.48
CA SER A 286 -22.40 -26.06 -21.66
C SER A 286 -21.25 -25.05 -21.74
N SER A 287 -20.53 -24.84 -20.62
CA SER A 287 -19.37 -23.96 -20.53
C SER A 287 -18.05 -24.62 -20.94
N CYS A 288 -18.08 -25.89 -21.35
CA CYS A 288 -16.87 -26.66 -21.64
C CYS A 288 -16.84 -27.21 -23.06
N VAL A 289 -15.64 -27.19 -23.64
CA VAL A 289 -15.33 -27.86 -24.91
C VAL A 289 -15.19 -29.35 -24.63
N ARG A 290 -16.01 -30.16 -25.30
CA ARG A 290 -15.94 -31.63 -25.21
C ARG A 290 -15.16 -32.15 -26.41
N ILE A 291 -14.18 -32.98 -26.14
CA ILE A 291 -13.28 -33.55 -27.13
C ILE A 291 -13.23 -35.04 -26.86
N ALA A 292 -13.62 -35.85 -27.84
CA ALA A 292 -13.55 -37.31 -27.68
C ALA A 292 -12.08 -37.78 -27.62
N PRO A 293 -11.78 -38.93 -27.01
CA PRO A 293 -10.41 -39.42 -26.81
C PRO A 293 -9.50 -39.44 -28.05
N ASP A 294 -10.09 -39.60 -29.25
CA ASP A 294 -9.37 -39.65 -30.52
C ASP A 294 -9.66 -38.43 -31.43
N GLU A 295 -10.37 -37.42 -30.92
CA GLU A 295 -10.64 -36.19 -31.65
C GLU A 295 -9.52 -35.17 -31.44
N PRO A 296 -9.10 -34.45 -32.49
CA PRO A 296 -8.12 -33.38 -32.35
C PRO A 296 -8.73 -32.17 -31.63
N ILE A 297 -7.89 -31.45 -30.89
CA ILE A 297 -8.23 -30.15 -30.34
C ILE A 297 -8.20 -29.14 -31.48
N GLN A 298 -9.36 -28.54 -31.77
CA GLN A 298 -9.45 -27.52 -32.81
C GLN A 298 -9.12 -26.15 -32.24
N LEU A 299 -8.07 -25.53 -32.77
CA LEU A 299 -7.69 -24.15 -32.48
C LEU A 299 -7.92 -23.32 -33.75
N ALA A 300 -8.45 -22.11 -33.61
CA ALA A 300 -8.59 -21.19 -34.72
C ALA A 300 -7.82 -19.90 -34.39
N ALA A 301 -7.00 -19.46 -35.33
CA ALA A 301 -6.32 -18.18 -35.29
C ALA A 301 -7.02 -17.26 -36.29
N LEU A 302 -7.80 -16.32 -35.75
CA LEU A 302 -8.38 -15.22 -36.52
C LEU A 302 -7.37 -14.07 -36.52
N LEU A 303 -6.68 -13.88 -37.64
CA LEU A 303 -5.54 -12.98 -37.78
C LEU A 303 -5.64 -12.23 -39.11
N ARG A 304 -4.99 -11.07 -39.20
CA ARG A 304 -4.85 -10.34 -40.46
C ARG A 304 -3.71 -10.96 -41.28
N ILE A 305 -4.02 -11.89 -42.18
CA ILE A 305 -3.02 -12.68 -42.93
C ILE A 305 -3.16 -12.56 -44.45
N GLY A 306 -4.10 -11.73 -44.92
CA GLY A 306 -4.37 -11.45 -46.33
C GLY A 306 -3.34 -10.62 -47.07
N LYS A 307 -3.63 -10.30 -48.34
CA LYS A 307 -2.71 -9.57 -49.24
C LYS A 307 -2.33 -8.17 -48.77
N ASP A 308 -3.19 -7.56 -47.95
CA ASP A 308 -2.98 -6.24 -47.37
C ASP A 308 -2.54 -6.33 -45.90
N ALA A 309 -2.18 -7.51 -45.39
CA ALA A 309 -1.66 -7.69 -44.05
C ALA A 309 -0.30 -7.00 -43.86
N ASP A 310 -0.12 -6.36 -42.70
CA ASP A 310 1.21 -5.96 -42.26
C ASP A 310 1.99 -7.18 -41.73
N ALA A 311 3.30 -7.02 -41.52
CA ALA A 311 4.16 -8.11 -41.07
C ALA A 311 3.70 -8.73 -39.73
N SER A 312 2.92 -8.00 -38.92
CA SER A 312 2.49 -8.43 -37.59
C SER A 312 1.61 -9.67 -37.65
N GLY A 313 0.57 -9.71 -38.49
CA GLY A 313 -0.36 -10.84 -38.50
C GLY A 313 0.26 -12.14 -39.02
N LEU A 314 1.20 -12.04 -39.97
CA LEU A 314 1.99 -13.20 -40.42
C LEU A 314 2.99 -13.67 -39.37
N ASP A 315 3.58 -12.77 -38.60
CA ASP A 315 4.50 -13.12 -37.53
C ASP A 315 3.78 -13.73 -36.33
N ASP A 316 2.58 -13.25 -36.00
CA ASP A 316 1.69 -13.85 -35.00
C ASP A 316 1.25 -15.25 -35.42
N LEU A 317 0.91 -15.45 -36.71
CA LEU A 317 0.58 -16.78 -37.25
C LEU A 317 1.76 -17.74 -37.12
N ARG A 318 2.97 -17.29 -37.46
CA ARG A 318 4.19 -18.11 -37.31
C ARG A 318 4.51 -18.42 -35.86
N GLY A 319 4.32 -17.45 -34.96
CA GLY A 319 4.48 -17.66 -33.52
C GLY A 319 3.49 -18.70 -32.99
N PHE A 320 2.26 -18.66 -33.48
CA PHE A 320 1.23 -19.65 -33.17
C PHE A 320 1.61 -21.05 -33.68
N GLN A 321 2.07 -21.17 -34.93
CA GLN A 321 2.56 -22.45 -35.49
C GLN A 321 3.77 -22.99 -34.71
N LEU A 322 4.74 -22.13 -34.37
CA LEU A 322 5.90 -22.50 -33.55
C LEU A 322 5.50 -22.98 -32.15
N ALA A 323 4.47 -22.39 -31.55
CA ALA A 323 3.98 -22.81 -30.25
C ALA A 323 3.34 -24.21 -30.32
N ILE A 324 2.69 -24.56 -31.43
CA ILE A 324 2.12 -25.89 -31.67
C ILE A 324 3.23 -26.93 -31.88
N ASP A 325 4.22 -26.63 -32.72
CA ASP A 325 5.44 -27.44 -32.92
C ASP A 325 6.09 -27.76 -31.55
N TYR A 326 6.26 -26.75 -30.69
CA TYR A 326 6.89 -26.91 -29.38
C TYR A 326 6.07 -27.61 -28.29
N LEU A 327 4.85 -28.06 -28.57
CA LEU A 327 4.03 -28.75 -27.56
C LEU A 327 4.67 -30.05 -27.05
N ASP A 328 5.54 -30.69 -27.85
CA ASP A 328 6.31 -31.88 -27.45
C ASP A 328 7.72 -31.53 -26.87
N GLY A 329 8.06 -30.25 -26.82
CA GLY A 329 9.35 -29.73 -26.37
C GLY A 329 10.45 -29.65 -27.45
N LYS A 330 10.11 -29.78 -28.74
CA LYS A 330 11.05 -29.65 -29.86
C LYS A 330 10.56 -28.64 -30.90
N PHE A 331 11.49 -28.17 -31.73
CA PHE A 331 11.16 -27.36 -32.91
C PHE A 331 11.65 -28.12 -34.13
N ASP A 332 10.92 -29.17 -34.50
CA ASP A 332 11.27 -30.04 -35.63
C ASP A 332 10.30 -29.92 -36.80
N GLY A 333 9.29 -29.05 -36.68
CA GLY A 333 8.29 -28.78 -37.71
C GLY A 333 7.19 -29.84 -37.74
N GLU A 334 7.08 -30.67 -36.70
CA GLU A 334 5.96 -31.58 -36.48
C GLU A 334 5.11 -31.07 -35.31
N ASP A 335 3.79 -30.93 -35.52
CA ASP A 335 2.89 -30.45 -34.48
C ASP A 335 2.90 -31.37 -33.25
N GLY A 336 3.20 -30.81 -32.06
CA GLY A 336 3.13 -31.56 -30.81
C GLY A 336 1.69 -31.79 -30.32
N ARG A 337 1.56 -32.61 -29.27
CA ARG A 337 0.24 -32.99 -28.71
C ARG A 337 -0.13 -32.18 -27.48
N LEU A 338 -1.36 -31.69 -27.43
CA LEU A 338 -1.92 -31.00 -26.27
C LEU A 338 -2.85 -31.94 -25.50
N LEU A 339 -2.53 -32.20 -24.22
CA LEU A 339 -3.31 -33.11 -23.35
C LEU A 339 -3.51 -34.53 -23.94
N GLY A 340 -2.59 -34.99 -24.79
CA GLY A 340 -2.65 -36.30 -25.44
C GLY A 340 -3.43 -36.34 -26.76
N HIS A 341 -4.03 -35.22 -27.17
CA HIS A 341 -4.73 -35.07 -28.45
C HIS A 341 -3.86 -34.38 -29.49
N ASP A 342 -4.08 -34.70 -30.76
CA ASP A 342 -3.51 -33.94 -31.87
C ASP A 342 -4.15 -32.55 -31.93
N VAL A 343 -3.42 -31.55 -32.41
CA VAL A 343 -3.94 -30.19 -32.58
C VAL A 343 -4.28 -29.97 -34.06
N ALA A 344 -5.52 -29.63 -34.34
CA ALA A 344 -5.93 -29.17 -35.66
C ALA A 344 -6.06 -27.64 -35.60
N HIS A 345 -5.30 -26.92 -36.42
CA HIS A 345 -5.40 -25.47 -36.47
C HIS A 345 -6.09 -24.97 -37.73
N TRP A 346 -6.84 -23.88 -37.57
CA TRP A 346 -7.51 -23.16 -38.65
C TRP A 346 -7.01 -21.73 -38.70
N GLU A 347 -6.60 -21.31 -39.88
CA GLU A 347 -6.13 -19.95 -40.14
C GLU A 347 -7.26 -19.21 -40.85
N VAL A 348 -7.75 -18.14 -40.23
CA VAL A 348 -8.85 -17.34 -40.77
C VAL A 348 -8.35 -15.91 -40.92
N ASP A 349 -8.45 -15.39 -42.14
CA ASP A 349 -8.14 -13.99 -42.43
C ASP A 349 -9.33 -13.11 -42.02
N ASP A 350 -9.10 -12.16 -41.12
CA ASP A 350 -10.15 -11.27 -40.62
C ASP A 350 -10.47 -10.07 -41.54
N GLU A 351 -9.70 -9.94 -42.62
CA GLU A 351 -9.76 -8.83 -43.60
C GLU A 351 -9.72 -7.43 -42.95
N CYS A 352 -9.29 -7.32 -41.69
CA CYS A 352 -9.37 -6.11 -40.88
C CYS A 352 -10.79 -5.49 -40.81
N SER A 353 -11.84 -6.32 -40.84
CA SER A 353 -13.24 -5.89 -40.79
C SER A 353 -13.95 -6.37 -39.52
N PRO A 354 -14.76 -5.52 -38.85
CA PRO A 354 -15.66 -5.97 -37.78
C PRO A 354 -16.68 -7.03 -38.22
N GLU A 355 -16.89 -7.18 -39.54
CA GLU A 355 -17.80 -8.15 -40.15
C GLU A 355 -17.07 -9.40 -40.69
N GLY A 356 -15.73 -9.39 -40.70
CA GLY A 356 -14.86 -10.46 -41.21
C GLY A 356 -14.47 -11.52 -40.17
N GLY A 357 -15.02 -11.45 -38.96
CA GLY A 357 -14.79 -12.37 -37.84
C GLY A 357 -16.06 -12.74 -37.09
#